data_AF-A0A7J2RAL1-F1
#
_entry.id   AF-A0A7J2RAL1-F1
#
_cell.length_a   1.000
_cell.length_b   1.000
_cell.length_c   1.000
_cell.angle_alpha   90.00
_cell.angle_beta   90.00
_cell.angle_gamma   90.00
#
_symmetry.space_group_name_H-M   'P 1'
#
loop_
_entity.id
_entity.type
_entity.pdbx_description
1 polymer ?
#
loop_
_entity_poly.entity_id
_entity_poly.type
_entity_poly.pdbx_seq_one_letter_code
_entity_poly.pdbx_strand_id
1 'polypeptide(L)'
;MKHVGLNVASDALSVIALNGPNPGGMVVSIGSDPGSLGSHQEQNERFYAWTLHLPTLEPHTPQECKDWIKLAFDLSEKYDLVISFRMSTRSAHSRGFVKLEPLVKGISKGKFIRNIPKFNSLPPHAINNHIRLYERIEKLREAIPELGINKVISGNNKVGIITSGMPFGYTMEALSQLELNDVPVLKLGMIYPLNYKEIIDFLQNLEKVIIIEELEPFLEMKIAEIAHNHKIPVEIIGEKFFPKYNEFSTGLVATSLAKIFNKTPSEQMTMAIDYFNSYKEIIPSRFPTFCTGCPERATLYSILKATNQLENTIISGDIGCYVMSFFPPQKCSDLIICMSGGISAAIGLSAKTDQKVIALIGDSTFFHTGMPPLAEAVGYDSNVLLIIFENSWTAMTGHQNDVLRYLLNKGFSIEEICKAIGVPWLRVEDSYNPKKLTRSIEEALESGGFKVIIVKKECGLQAHRWRMEQIRSLEREGKKVQDVSYYIGGCQMCYECARVLSCPAISRVETDGVEEMQIDQDRCIKCGVCYKICPNGAIRKSIINVLKGVEVPFREL
;
A
#
# COMPACT_ATOMS: atom_id res chain seq x y z
N MET A 1 6.99 -2.91 5.17
CA MET A 1 6.04 -1.78 5.04
C MET A 1 5.91 -1.40 3.56
N LYS A 2 4.84 -0.73 3.13
CA LYS A 2 4.81 -0.10 1.78
C LYS A 2 5.67 1.17 1.78
N HIS A 3 6.03 1.67 0.60
CA HIS A 3 6.81 2.91 0.42
C HIS A 3 6.23 4.14 1.13
N VAL A 4 4.91 4.29 1.18
CA VAL A 4 4.27 5.37 1.94
C VAL A 4 4.57 5.31 3.45
N GLY A 5 4.76 4.11 3.98
CA GLY A 5 5.19 3.91 5.37
C GLY A 5 6.67 4.27 5.58
N LEU A 6 7.52 4.09 4.55
CA LEU A 6 8.89 4.57 4.58
C LEU A 6 8.94 6.10 4.77
N ASN A 7 8.02 6.83 4.13
CA ASN A 7 7.94 8.29 4.28
C ASN A 7 7.65 8.67 5.74
N VAL A 8 6.72 7.98 6.41
CA VAL A 8 6.43 8.18 7.84
C VAL A 8 7.64 7.84 8.71
N ALA A 9 8.38 6.78 8.38
CA ALA A 9 9.56 6.35 9.13
C ALA A 9 10.82 7.17 8.82
N SER A 10 10.79 8.05 7.81
CA SER A 10 11.98 8.70 7.26
C SER A 10 12.74 9.55 8.27
N ASP A 11 12.03 10.27 9.15
CA ASP A 11 12.62 11.08 10.22
C ASP A 11 13.48 10.22 11.16
N ALA A 12 12.89 9.16 11.71
CA ALA A 12 13.60 8.22 12.57
C ALA A 12 14.76 7.52 11.82
N LEU A 13 14.53 7.11 10.57
CA LEU A 13 15.55 6.44 9.76
C LEU A 13 16.74 7.35 9.43
N SER A 14 16.52 8.66 9.25
CA SER A 14 17.59 9.62 8.98
C SER A 14 18.66 9.64 10.09
N VAL A 15 18.22 9.48 11.34
CA VAL A 15 19.12 9.44 12.50
C VAL A 15 19.67 8.04 12.74
N ILE A 16 18.83 7.00 12.62
CA ILE A 16 19.26 5.62 12.85
C ILE A 16 20.29 5.18 11.81
N ALA A 17 20.16 5.59 10.55
CA ALA A 17 21.13 5.26 9.51
C ALA A 17 22.53 5.81 9.83
N LEU A 18 22.62 7.05 10.30
CA LEU A 18 23.88 7.66 10.78
C LEU A 18 24.48 6.84 11.93
N ASN A 19 23.66 6.46 12.91
CA ASN A 19 24.13 5.77 14.10
C ASN A 19 24.51 4.30 13.81
N GLY A 20 23.73 3.60 13.00
CA GLY A 20 23.82 2.15 12.76
C GLY A 20 23.16 1.30 13.87
N PRO A 21 22.61 0.13 13.53
CA PRO A 21 21.79 -0.69 14.42
C PRO A 21 22.58 -1.57 15.42
N ASN A 22 23.91 -1.70 15.32
CA ASN A 22 24.67 -2.62 16.18
C ASN A 22 24.55 -2.30 17.67
N PRO A 23 24.43 -3.33 18.54
CA PRO A 23 24.87 -4.72 18.30
C PRO A 23 23.84 -5.71 17.70
N GLY A 24 22.74 -5.24 17.08
CA GLY A 24 21.85 -6.10 16.28
C GLY A 24 21.77 -5.68 14.81
N GLY A 25 20.97 -6.41 14.03
CA GLY A 25 20.65 -6.07 12.64
C GLY A 25 19.30 -5.37 12.49
N MET A 26 19.21 -4.44 11.54
CA MET A 26 17.97 -3.79 11.13
C MET A 26 17.82 -3.84 9.62
N VAL A 27 16.73 -4.49 9.18
CA VAL A 27 16.32 -4.55 7.77
C VAL A 27 14.96 -3.90 7.62
N VAL A 28 14.83 -2.96 6.68
CA VAL A 28 13.58 -2.31 6.30
C VAL A 28 13.10 -2.93 5.00
N SER A 29 12.12 -3.82 5.08
CA SER A 29 11.45 -4.37 3.89
C SER A 29 10.45 -3.36 3.33
N ILE A 30 10.65 -2.94 2.08
CA ILE A 30 9.89 -1.90 1.41
C ILE A 30 9.17 -2.52 0.20
N GLY A 31 7.84 -2.53 0.26
CA GLY A 31 7.00 -2.86 -0.88
C GLY A 31 6.81 -1.62 -1.77
N SER A 32 7.56 -1.57 -2.86
CA SER A 32 7.44 -0.57 -3.92
C SER A 32 6.23 -0.87 -4.79
N ASP A 33 5.56 0.20 -5.26
CA ASP A 33 4.31 0.10 -6.03
C ASP A 33 4.35 0.95 -7.31
N PRO A 34 5.26 0.67 -8.27
CA PRO A 34 5.13 1.22 -9.63
C PRO A 34 3.74 0.93 -10.19
N GLY A 35 3.13 1.92 -10.84
CA GLY A 35 1.74 1.92 -11.28
C GLY A 35 0.73 2.26 -10.19
N SER A 36 1.16 2.46 -8.93
CA SER A 36 0.34 2.87 -7.80
C SER A 36 -0.92 2.00 -7.61
N LEU A 37 -0.79 0.68 -7.77
CA LEU A 37 -1.92 -0.27 -7.78
C LEU A 37 -2.69 -0.32 -6.46
N GLY A 38 -2.02 -0.01 -5.34
CA GLY A 38 -2.66 0.02 -4.03
C GLY A 38 -2.12 1.13 -3.14
N SER A 39 -1.71 2.25 -3.71
CA SER A 39 -1.13 3.40 -3.03
C SER A 39 -1.71 4.70 -3.59
N HIS A 40 -1.61 5.81 -2.84
CA HIS A 40 -2.07 7.12 -3.30
C HIS A 40 -1.04 7.86 -4.16
N GLN A 41 0.19 7.37 -4.20
CA GLN A 41 1.28 7.92 -5.02
C GLN A 41 2.20 6.83 -5.53
N GLU A 42 2.76 7.08 -6.71
CA GLU A 42 3.92 6.38 -7.27
C GLU A 42 5.21 7.06 -6.77
N GLN A 43 6.24 6.28 -6.43
CA GLN A 43 7.47 6.80 -5.83
C GLN A 43 8.64 5.86 -6.10
N ASN A 44 9.81 6.43 -6.42
CA ASN A 44 11.05 5.67 -6.49
C ASN A 44 11.83 5.75 -5.16
N GLU A 45 11.85 4.64 -4.42
CA GLU A 45 12.47 4.58 -3.09
C GLU A 45 14.00 4.51 -3.14
N ARG A 46 14.60 4.31 -4.31
CA ARG A 46 16.06 4.37 -4.47
C ARG A 46 16.61 5.76 -4.11
N PHE A 47 15.81 6.82 -4.28
CA PHE A 47 16.18 8.16 -3.81
C PHE A 47 16.19 8.29 -2.28
N TYR A 48 15.33 7.55 -1.57
CA TYR A 48 15.43 7.42 -0.11
C TYR A 48 16.68 6.64 0.29
N ALA A 49 17.01 5.57 -0.44
CA ALA A 49 18.23 4.82 -0.20
C ALA A 49 19.47 5.71 -0.30
N TRP A 50 19.48 6.63 -1.26
CA TRP A 50 20.57 7.59 -1.42
C TRP A 50 20.55 8.70 -0.35
N THR A 51 19.39 9.32 -0.10
CA THR A 51 19.27 10.46 0.84
C THR A 51 19.48 10.04 2.29
N LEU A 52 18.98 8.87 2.68
CA LEU A 52 19.10 8.33 4.03
C LEU A 52 20.30 7.37 4.18
N HIS A 53 21.06 7.16 3.11
CA HIS A 53 22.23 6.26 3.10
C HIS A 53 21.91 4.82 3.53
N LEU A 54 20.83 4.25 3.00
CA LEU A 54 20.37 2.90 3.28
C LEU A 54 20.83 1.95 2.18
N PRO A 55 21.83 1.07 2.41
CA PRO A 55 22.18 0.08 1.40
C PRO A 55 20.97 -0.75 0.99
N THR A 56 20.73 -0.90 -0.30
CA THR A 56 19.48 -1.42 -0.84
C THR A 56 19.70 -2.66 -1.68
N LEU A 57 19.12 -3.76 -1.23
CA LEU A 57 19.00 -5.00 -1.98
C LEU A 57 17.69 -5.02 -2.78
N GLU A 58 17.75 -5.44 -4.03
CA GLU A 58 16.58 -5.50 -4.92
C GLU A 58 16.46 -6.88 -5.62
N PRO A 59 15.81 -7.87 -4.98
CA PRO A 59 15.63 -9.21 -5.55
C PRO A 59 14.68 -9.21 -6.76
N HIS A 60 14.88 -10.18 -7.65
CA HIS A 60 14.01 -10.43 -8.81
C HIS A 60 13.09 -11.64 -8.58
N THR A 61 13.59 -12.71 -7.95
CA THR A 61 12.86 -14.01 -7.87
C THR A 61 12.40 -14.33 -6.44
N PRO A 62 11.41 -15.22 -6.26
CA PRO A 62 11.07 -15.76 -4.94
C PRO A 62 12.27 -16.38 -4.19
N GLN A 63 13.17 -17.05 -4.92
CA GLN A 63 14.38 -17.63 -4.34
C GLN A 63 15.33 -16.55 -3.81
N GLU A 64 15.59 -15.51 -4.60
CA GLU A 64 16.40 -14.37 -4.16
C GLU A 64 15.75 -13.63 -3.00
N CYS A 65 14.42 -13.46 -2.99
CA CYS A 65 13.72 -12.88 -1.85
C CYS A 65 14.00 -13.68 -0.56
N LYS A 66 13.92 -15.01 -0.64
CA LYS A 66 14.13 -15.93 0.48
C LYS A 66 15.60 -16.00 0.93
N ASP A 67 16.56 -15.94 0.01
CA ASP A 67 17.99 -16.02 0.34
C ASP A 67 18.55 -14.66 0.78
N TRP A 68 18.20 -13.58 0.08
CA TRP A 68 18.78 -12.26 0.31
C TRP A 68 18.22 -11.57 1.54
N ILE A 69 17.05 -11.95 2.05
CA ILE A 69 16.56 -11.41 3.33
C ILE A 69 17.47 -11.82 4.50
N LYS A 70 18.01 -13.05 4.45
CA LYS A 70 19.02 -13.52 5.42
C LYS A 70 20.32 -12.73 5.25
N LEU A 71 20.79 -12.58 4.00
CA LEU A 71 21.96 -11.77 3.69
C LEU A 71 21.80 -10.32 4.18
N ALA A 72 20.61 -9.73 4.07
CA ALA A 72 20.34 -8.37 4.54
C ALA A 72 20.60 -8.22 6.05
N PHE A 73 20.19 -9.20 6.85
CA PHE A 73 20.51 -9.21 8.28
C PHE A 73 22.01 -9.40 8.54
N ASP A 74 22.65 -10.35 7.83
CA ASP A 74 24.09 -10.60 7.96
C ASP A 74 24.92 -9.34 7.62
N LEU A 75 24.56 -8.63 6.56
CA LEU A 75 25.20 -7.37 6.15
C LEU A 75 24.92 -6.26 7.16
N SER A 76 23.69 -6.17 7.68
CA SER A 76 23.32 -5.16 8.67
C SER A 76 24.16 -5.28 9.94
N GLU A 77 24.31 -6.51 10.46
CA GLU A 77 25.10 -6.81 11.66
C GLU A 77 26.61 -6.62 11.40
N LYS A 78 27.11 -7.13 10.27
CA LYS A 78 28.55 -7.07 9.93
C LYS A 78 29.02 -5.64 9.71
N TYR A 79 28.25 -4.84 8.99
CA TYR A 79 28.66 -3.48 8.59
C TYR A 79 28.06 -2.38 9.45
N ASP A 80 27.20 -2.69 10.44
CA ASP A 80 26.50 -1.69 11.26
C ASP A 80 25.70 -0.69 10.40
N LEU A 81 24.94 -1.21 9.43
CA LEU A 81 24.14 -0.42 8.49
C LEU A 81 22.67 -0.86 8.52
N VAL A 82 21.75 0.08 8.34
CA VAL A 82 20.34 -0.26 8.11
C VAL A 82 20.17 -0.66 6.66
N ILE A 83 19.77 -1.92 6.41
CA ILE A 83 19.63 -2.43 5.05
C ILE A 83 18.18 -2.26 4.59
N SER A 84 18.00 -1.61 3.45
CA SER A 84 16.75 -1.52 2.71
C SER A 84 16.60 -2.77 1.84
N PHE A 85 15.44 -3.40 1.90
CA PHE A 85 15.10 -4.58 1.10
C PHE A 85 13.88 -4.24 0.23
N ARG A 86 14.16 -3.85 -1.02
CA ARG A 86 13.17 -3.29 -1.94
C ARG A 86 12.53 -4.41 -2.76
N MET A 87 11.21 -4.52 -2.69
CA MET A 87 10.42 -5.49 -3.47
C MET A 87 9.35 -4.74 -4.25
N SER A 88 9.26 -4.96 -5.56
CA SER A 88 8.13 -4.44 -6.34
C SER A 88 6.85 -5.26 -6.11
N THR A 89 5.70 -4.71 -6.48
CA THR A 89 4.40 -5.40 -6.47
C THR A 89 4.48 -6.78 -7.13
N ARG A 90 5.13 -6.90 -8.29
CA ARG A 90 5.26 -8.17 -9.00
C ARG A 90 6.14 -9.18 -8.27
N SER A 91 7.22 -8.72 -7.63
CA SER A 91 8.06 -9.57 -6.76
C SER A 91 7.24 -10.13 -5.60
N ALA A 92 6.47 -9.26 -4.91
CA ALA A 92 5.68 -9.61 -3.74
C ALA A 92 4.47 -10.54 -4.05
N HIS A 93 3.91 -10.44 -5.26
CA HIS A 93 2.76 -11.25 -5.69
C HIS A 93 3.14 -12.49 -6.52
N SER A 94 4.43 -12.67 -6.83
CA SER A 94 4.92 -13.85 -7.55
C SER A 94 4.91 -15.10 -6.66
N ARG A 95 4.84 -16.27 -7.31
CA ARG A 95 4.93 -17.58 -6.65
C ARG A 95 5.90 -18.45 -7.46
N GLY A 96 6.66 -19.28 -6.77
CA GLY A 96 7.57 -20.22 -7.39
C GLY A 96 8.08 -21.24 -6.39
N PHE A 97 8.66 -22.31 -6.89
CA PHE A 97 9.36 -23.26 -6.03
C PHE A 97 10.63 -22.62 -5.47
N VAL A 98 10.90 -22.87 -4.19
CA VAL A 98 12.11 -22.41 -3.52
C VAL A 98 12.83 -23.59 -2.90
N LYS A 99 14.17 -23.56 -2.99
CA LYS A 99 15.03 -24.49 -2.27
C LYS A 99 15.12 -24.03 -0.82
N LEU A 100 14.59 -24.84 0.09
CA LEU A 100 14.68 -24.60 1.52
C LEU A 100 16.07 -24.98 2.05
N GLU A 101 16.44 -24.31 3.14
CA GLU A 101 17.63 -24.62 3.93
C GLU A 101 17.20 -24.91 5.38
N PRO A 102 18.03 -25.58 6.18
CA PRO A 102 17.79 -25.72 7.60
C PRO A 102 17.59 -24.35 8.27
N LEU A 103 16.56 -24.23 9.10
CA LEU A 103 16.31 -23.01 9.87
C LEU A 103 17.46 -22.77 10.86
N VAL A 104 18.14 -21.65 10.71
CA VAL A 104 19.16 -21.20 11.66
C VAL A 104 18.45 -20.42 12.77
N LYS A 105 18.67 -20.83 14.02
CA LYS A 105 18.20 -20.04 15.18
C LYS A 105 19.16 -18.89 15.41
N GLY A 106 18.70 -17.67 15.16
CA GLY A 106 19.45 -16.46 15.50
C GLY A 106 19.48 -16.17 17.01
N ILE A 107 20.31 -15.21 17.40
CA ILE A 107 20.36 -14.69 18.77
C ILE A 107 19.13 -13.81 18.99
N SER A 108 18.22 -14.21 19.88
CA SER A 108 16.95 -13.50 20.09
C SER A 108 17.02 -12.36 21.13
N LYS A 109 18.12 -12.24 21.87
CA LYS A 109 18.30 -11.24 22.92
C LYS A 109 19.72 -10.69 22.88
N GLY A 110 19.84 -9.38 22.66
CA GLY A 110 21.09 -8.63 22.80
C GLY A 110 21.21 -7.97 24.17
N LYS A 111 22.35 -7.32 24.41
CA LYS A 111 22.57 -6.41 25.55
C LYS A 111 22.83 -5.01 25.02
N PHE A 112 22.06 -4.03 25.48
CA PHE A 112 22.37 -2.63 25.19
C PHE A 112 23.66 -2.24 25.92
N ILE A 113 24.65 -1.80 25.15
CA ILE A 113 25.92 -1.28 25.66
C ILE A 113 25.90 0.23 25.44
N ARG A 114 25.89 0.99 26.54
CA ARG A 114 25.90 2.46 26.47
C ARG A 114 27.10 2.93 25.65
N ASN A 115 26.83 3.70 24.59
CA ASN A 115 27.84 4.33 23.75
C ASN A 115 27.34 5.72 23.34
N ILE A 116 27.76 6.75 24.08
CA ILE A 116 27.32 8.13 23.85
C ILE A 116 27.72 8.61 22.45
N PRO A 117 29.00 8.46 22.01
CA PRO A 117 29.42 8.90 20.68
C PRO A 117 28.65 8.25 19.53
N LYS A 118 28.11 7.04 19.70
CA LYS A 118 27.31 6.36 18.68
C LYS A 118 25.85 6.77 18.71
N PHE A 119 25.21 6.80 19.88
CA PHE A 119 23.74 6.87 19.96
C PHE A 119 23.18 8.28 20.17
N ASN A 120 24.03 9.28 20.46
CA ASN A 120 23.59 10.65 20.68
C ASN A 120 24.09 11.55 19.54
N SER A 121 23.16 12.06 18.73
CA SER A 121 23.46 12.82 17.52
C SER A 121 23.46 14.33 17.79
N LEU A 122 24.37 14.79 18.64
CA LEU A 122 24.69 16.21 18.83
C LEU A 122 26.16 16.46 18.43
N PRO A 123 26.56 17.64 17.93
CA PRO A 123 27.98 17.93 17.69
C PRO A 123 28.85 17.66 18.94
N PRO A 124 30.03 17.02 18.78
CA PRO A 124 30.66 16.56 17.54
C PRO A 124 30.22 15.16 17.07
N HIS A 125 29.47 14.42 17.88
CA HIS A 125 29.10 13.02 17.61
C HIS A 125 28.28 12.85 16.32
N ALA A 126 27.37 13.78 16.02
CA ALA A 126 26.60 13.78 14.78
C ALA A 126 27.51 13.74 13.53
N ILE A 127 28.57 14.57 13.50
CA ILE A 127 29.53 14.62 12.40
C ILE A 127 30.35 13.34 12.34
N ASN A 128 30.84 12.85 13.49
CA ASN A 128 31.63 11.62 13.55
C ASN A 128 30.82 10.38 13.12
N ASN A 129 29.53 10.31 13.45
CA ASN A 129 28.65 9.25 12.97
C ASN A 129 28.47 9.31 11.45
N HIS A 130 28.41 10.50 10.87
CA HIS A 130 28.35 10.67 9.43
C HIS A 130 29.64 10.21 8.73
N ILE A 131 30.81 10.51 9.30
CA ILE A 131 32.11 9.99 8.80
C ILE A 131 32.11 8.45 8.86
N ARG A 132 31.73 7.87 10.01
CA ARG A 132 31.65 6.40 10.17
C ARG A 132 30.66 5.77 9.19
N LEU A 133 29.54 6.44 8.90
CA LEU A 133 28.57 5.96 7.92
C LEU A 133 29.20 5.76 6.54
N TYR A 134 29.94 6.74 6.03
CA TYR A 134 30.64 6.61 4.75
C TYR A 134 31.69 5.50 4.77
N GLU A 135 32.48 5.39 5.86
CA GLU A 135 33.45 4.30 6.01
C GLU A 135 32.79 2.91 5.98
N ARG A 136 31.64 2.76 6.64
CA ARG A 136 30.88 1.50 6.65
C ARG A 136 30.29 1.18 5.28
N ILE A 137 29.74 2.19 4.59
CA ILE A 137 29.21 2.03 3.23
C ILE A 137 30.31 1.61 2.26
N GLU A 138 31.50 2.19 2.37
CA GLU A 138 32.60 1.83 1.47
C GLU A 138 33.10 0.41 1.72
N LYS A 139 33.23 0.01 2.99
CA LYS A 139 33.51 -1.39 3.35
C LYS A 139 32.48 -2.37 2.80
N LEU A 140 31.20 -1.98 2.78
CA LEU A 140 30.15 -2.78 2.16
C LEU A 140 30.33 -2.82 0.63
N ARG A 141 30.62 -1.67 -0.01
CA ARG A 141 30.83 -1.57 -1.46
C ARG A 141 31.94 -2.51 -1.94
N GLU A 142 33.06 -2.53 -1.24
CA GLU A 142 34.21 -3.40 -1.54
C GLU A 142 33.85 -4.89 -1.46
N ALA A 143 32.93 -5.26 -0.56
CA ALA A 143 32.53 -6.64 -0.36
C ALA A 143 31.46 -7.14 -1.34
N ILE A 144 30.75 -6.26 -2.06
CA ILE A 144 29.67 -6.63 -2.99
C ILE A 144 30.05 -7.78 -3.95
N PRO A 145 31.24 -7.79 -4.60
CA PRO A 145 31.60 -8.85 -5.54
C PRO A 145 31.66 -10.24 -4.89
N GLU A 146 32.01 -10.32 -3.60
CA GLU A 146 32.09 -11.57 -2.84
C GLU A 146 30.71 -12.14 -2.49
N LEU A 147 29.66 -11.31 -2.54
CA LEU A 147 28.30 -11.71 -2.17
C LEU A 147 27.59 -12.50 -3.28
N GLY A 148 28.07 -12.42 -4.54
CA GLY A 148 27.46 -13.12 -5.68
C GLY A 148 26.04 -12.67 -6.03
N ILE A 149 25.64 -11.47 -5.59
CA ILE A 149 24.29 -10.91 -5.82
C ILE A 149 24.18 -10.14 -7.14
N ASN A 150 25.29 -9.55 -7.61
CA ASN A 150 25.41 -9.02 -8.96
C ASN A 150 25.75 -10.16 -9.91
N LYS A 151 25.14 -10.17 -11.09
CA LYS A 151 25.33 -11.25 -12.08
C LYS A 151 25.50 -10.67 -13.47
N VAL A 152 26.56 -11.11 -14.16
CA VAL A 152 26.76 -10.83 -15.58
C VAL A 152 26.26 -12.04 -16.38
N ILE A 153 25.31 -11.79 -17.28
CA ILE A 153 24.96 -12.68 -18.37
C ILE A 153 25.88 -12.32 -19.53
N SER A 154 26.72 -13.26 -19.93
CA SER A 154 27.72 -13.04 -20.97
C SER A 154 27.07 -12.81 -22.34
N GLY A 155 27.73 -11.97 -23.13
CA GLY A 155 27.35 -11.65 -24.50
C GLY A 155 28.53 -10.97 -25.19
N ASN A 156 28.53 -10.98 -26.53
CA ASN A 156 29.62 -10.43 -27.34
C ASN A 156 29.22 -9.14 -28.07
N ASN A 157 27.99 -8.67 -27.86
CA ASN A 157 27.49 -7.44 -28.46
C ASN A 157 28.20 -6.20 -27.89
N LYS A 158 28.33 -5.15 -28.71
CA LYS A 158 28.88 -3.83 -28.30
C LYS A 158 27.87 -2.97 -27.54
N VAL A 159 26.61 -3.37 -27.53
CA VAL A 159 25.54 -2.80 -26.72
C VAL A 159 25.28 -3.73 -25.53
N GLY A 160 25.44 -3.23 -24.31
CA GLY A 160 25.11 -3.96 -23.08
C GLY A 160 23.86 -3.43 -22.39
N ILE A 161 23.36 -4.17 -21.39
CA ILE A 161 22.21 -3.75 -20.57
C ILE A 161 22.58 -3.81 -19.09
N ILE A 162 22.20 -2.79 -18.32
CA ILE A 162 22.25 -2.83 -16.85
C ILE A 162 20.83 -2.69 -16.31
N THR A 163 20.46 -3.59 -15.39
CA THR A 163 19.10 -3.63 -14.84
C THR A 163 19.09 -4.27 -13.44
N SER A 164 17.94 -4.24 -12.76
CA SER A 164 17.75 -4.80 -11.42
C SER A 164 16.32 -5.28 -11.20
N GLY A 165 16.08 -6.03 -10.12
CA GLY A 165 14.73 -6.40 -9.69
C GLY A 165 13.88 -7.05 -10.78
N MET A 166 12.59 -6.67 -10.85
CA MET A 166 11.67 -7.18 -11.88
C MET A 166 12.00 -6.78 -13.31
N PRO A 167 12.49 -5.55 -13.60
CA PRO A 167 12.99 -5.19 -14.93
C PRO A 167 13.99 -6.18 -15.53
N PHE A 168 14.79 -6.87 -14.72
CA PHE A 168 15.66 -7.95 -15.21
C PHE A 168 14.88 -9.09 -15.89
N GLY A 169 13.79 -9.56 -15.27
CA GLY A 169 12.97 -10.63 -15.85
C GLY A 169 12.36 -10.24 -17.19
N TYR A 170 11.78 -9.04 -17.25
CA TYR A 170 11.23 -8.48 -18.49
C TYR A 170 12.29 -8.33 -19.57
N THR A 171 13.50 -7.91 -19.20
CA THR A 171 14.64 -7.78 -20.11
C THR A 171 15.01 -9.13 -20.71
N MET A 172 15.18 -10.16 -19.89
CA MET A 172 15.58 -11.49 -20.38
C MET A 172 14.52 -12.10 -21.31
N GLU A 173 13.24 -11.96 -20.98
CA GLU A 173 12.15 -12.41 -21.85
C GLU A 173 12.13 -11.62 -23.17
N ALA A 174 12.29 -10.30 -23.11
CA ALA A 174 12.31 -9.44 -24.29
C ALA A 174 13.49 -9.75 -25.22
N LEU A 175 14.69 -9.93 -24.68
CA LEU A 175 15.88 -10.33 -25.46
C LEU A 175 15.65 -11.68 -26.16
N SER A 176 15.07 -12.66 -25.45
CA SER A 176 14.72 -13.95 -26.04
C SER A 176 13.70 -13.81 -27.18
N GLN A 177 12.67 -12.97 -27.02
CA GLN A 177 11.65 -12.76 -28.05
C GLN A 177 12.16 -12.02 -29.29
N LEU A 178 13.22 -11.21 -29.13
CA LEU A 178 13.87 -10.47 -30.21
C LEU A 178 15.09 -11.20 -30.79
N GLU A 179 15.39 -12.41 -30.31
CA GLU A 179 16.55 -13.22 -30.68
C GLU A 179 17.90 -12.49 -30.45
N LEU A 180 17.94 -11.62 -29.43
CA LEU A 180 19.12 -10.83 -29.02
C LEU A 180 19.92 -11.55 -27.92
N ASN A 181 20.28 -12.80 -28.17
CA ASN A 181 20.94 -13.67 -27.18
C ASN A 181 22.43 -13.33 -26.96
N ASP A 182 23.02 -12.47 -27.79
CA ASP A 182 24.42 -12.04 -27.73
C ASP A 182 24.62 -10.74 -26.93
N VAL A 183 23.55 -10.12 -26.44
CA VAL A 183 23.58 -8.88 -25.65
C VAL A 183 23.99 -9.17 -24.20
N PRO A 184 25.15 -8.64 -23.72
CA PRO A 184 25.54 -8.83 -22.33
C PRO A 184 24.62 -8.06 -21.39
N VAL A 185 24.27 -8.67 -20.24
CA VAL A 185 23.39 -8.06 -19.23
C VAL A 185 24.03 -8.12 -17.85
N LEU A 186 24.21 -6.97 -17.20
CA LEU A 186 24.57 -6.87 -15.80
C LEU A 186 23.31 -6.67 -14.96
N LYS A 187 22.95 -7.69 -14.20
CA LYS A 187 21.94 -7.63 -13.16
C LYS A 187 22.58 -7.15 -11.86
N LEU A 188 22.08 -6.04 -11.33
CA LEU A 188 22.45 -5.54 -10.01
C LEU A 188 21.53 -6.12 -8.94
N GLY A 189 22.12 -6.72 -7.90
CA GLY A 189 21.45 -7.13 -6.67
C GLY A 189 21.56 -6.09 -5.55
N MET A 190 22.66 -5.35 -5.50
CA MET A 190 22.84 -4.17 -4.63
C MET A 190 22.73 -2.89 -5.46
N ILE A 191 21.76 -2.05 -5.12
CA ILE A 191 21.42 -0.81 -5.85
C ILE A 191 22.07 0.42 -5.23
N TYR A 192 22.29 0.36 -3.92
CA TYR A 192 23.05 1.35 -3.17
C TYR A 192 23.82 0.62 -2.08
N PRO A 193 25.12 0.86 -1.87
CA PRO A 193 26.04 1.45 -2.84
C PRO A 193 26.20 0.57 -4.09
N LEU A 194 26.51 1.16 -5.23
CA LEU A 194 26.92 0.44 -6.44
C LEU A 194 28.41 0.05 -6.37
N ASN A 195 28.79 -1.17 -6.79
CA ASN A 195 30.21 -1.49 -6.90
C ASN A 195 30.81 -0.85 -8.17
N TYR A 196 31.79 0.04 -7.99
CA TYR A 196 32.40 0.75 -9.12
C TYR A 196 33.16 -0.18 -10.05
N LYS A 197 33.93 -1.12 -9.49
CA LYS A 197 34.76 -2.03 -10.29
C LYS A 197 33.90 -2.91 -11.21
N GLU A 198 32.85 -3.54 -10.67
CA GLU A 198 31.95 -4.38 -11.49
C GLU A 198 31.27 -3.57 -12.61
N ILE A 199 30.86 -2.34 -12.33
CA ILE A 199 30.26 -1.47 -13.35
C ILE A 199 31.30 -1.07 -14.40
N ILE A 200 32.48 -0.61 -13.98
CA ILE A 200 33.57 -0.22 -14.87
C ILE A 200 33.96 -1.39 -15.77
N ASP A 201 34.17 -2.57 -15.18
CA ASP A 201 34.56 -3.80 -15.90
C ASP A 201 33.47 -4.23 -16.89
N PHE A 202 32.18 -4.06 -16.56
CA PHE A 202 31.09 -4.34 -17.49
C PHE A 202 30.98 -3.32 -18.63
N LEU A 203 31.21 -2.04 -18.35
CA LEU A 203 31.17 -0.97 -19.35
C LEU A 203 32.38 -1.01 -20.29
N GLN A 204 33.48 -1.63 -19.89
CA GLN A 204 34.65 -1.78 -20.74
C GLN A 204 34.28 -2.50 -22.04
N ASN A 205 34.74 -1.93 -23.17
CA ASN A 205 34.55 -2.45 -24.53
C ASN A 205 33.11 -2.39 -25.08
N LEU A 206 32.17 -1.78 -24.35
CA LEU A 206 30.86 -1.41 -24.86
C LEU A 206 30.90 -0.03 -25.52
N GLU A 207 30.20 0.11 -26.63
CA GLU A 207 29.95 1.41 -27.28
C GLU A 207 28.72 2.08 -26.68
N LYS A 208 27.77 1.26 -26.20
CA LYS A 208 26.49 1.70 -25.66
C LYS A 208 26.04 0.80 -24.51
N VAL A 209 25.38 1.38 -23.52
CA VAL A 209 24.71 0.63 -22.46
C VAL A 209 23.29 1.14 -22.28
N ILE A 210 22.35 0.20 -22.17
CA ILE A 210 20.95 0.47 -21.96
C ILE A 210 20.64 0.25 -20.48
N ILE A 211 20.09 1.26 -19.81
CA ILE A 211 19.64 1.15 -18.42
C ILE A 211 18.14 0.87 -18.44
N ILE A 212 17.75 -0.24 -17.83
CA ILE A 212 16.33 -0.63 -17.73
C ILE A 212 15.97 -0.67 -16.26
N GLU A 213 15.29 0.38 -15.81
CA GLU A 213 14.79 0.52 -14.45
C GLU A 213 13.39 1.14 -14.46
N GLU A 214 12.54 0.72 -13.53
CA GLU A 214 11.22 1.33 -13.33
C GLU A 214 11.35 2.68 -12.64
N LEU A 215 10.44 3.60 -13.00
CA LEU A 215 10.30 4.96 -12.49
C LEU A 215 11.45 5.89 -12.91
N GLU A 216 11.74 6.93 -12.13
CA GLU A 216 12.77 7.91 -12.47
C GLU A 216 14.18 7.28 -12.57
N PRO A 217 15.06 7.82 -13.44
CA PRO A 217 16.34 7.19 -13.82
C PRO A 217 17.43 7.30 -12.72
N PHE A 218 17.27 6.53 -11.64
CA PHE A 218 18.22 6.50 -10.53
C PHE A 218 19.54 5.81 -10.89
N LEU A 219 19.47 4.58 -11.42
CA LEU A 219 20.63 3.80 -11.84
C LEU A 219 21.33 4.48 -13.01
N GLU A 220 20.59 4.99 -13.99
CA GLU A 220 21.18 5.67 -15.14
C GLU A 220 21.99 6.90 -14.72
N MET A 221 21.43 7.74 -13.84
CA MET A 221 22.16 8.88 -13.26
C MET A 221 23.43 8.43 -12.53
N LYS A 222 23.35 7.37 -11.70
CA LYS A 222 24.49 6.89 -10.90
C LYS A 222 25.57 6.21 -11.75
N ILE A 223 25.18 5.48 -12.78
CA ILE A 223 26.10 4.81 -13.71
C ILE A 223 26.76 5.84 -14.63
N ALA A 224 26.02 6.87 -15.07
CA ALA A 224 26.59 7.99 -15.81
C ALA A 224 27.64 8.75 -14.99
N GLU A 225 27.37 9.00 -13.70
CA GLU A 225 28.36 9.56 -12.76
C GLU A 225 29.64 8.71 -12.70
N ILE A 226 29.50 7.38 -12.56
CA ILE A 226 30.64 6.46 -12.51
C ILE A 226 31.43 6.48 -13.83
N ALA A 227 30.76 6.35 -14.97
CA ALA A 227 31.38 6.33 -16.28
C ALA A 227 32.12 7.64 -16.58
N HIS A 228 31.51 8.78 -16.24
CA HIS A 228 32.11 10.10 -16.41
C HIS A 228 33.37 10.26 -15.55
N ASN A 229 33.28 9.96 -14.25
CA ASN A 229 34.40 10.10 -13.31
C ASN A 229 35.61 9.21 -13.70
N HIS A 230 35.35 8.07 -14.33
CA HIS A 230 36.38 7.13 -14.79
C HIS A 230 36.72 7.27 -16.28
N LYS A 231 36.18 8.28 -16.97
CA LYS A 231 36.45 8.59 -18.38
C LYS A 231 36.19 7.42 -19.33
N ILE A 232 35.11 6.66 -19.09
CA ILE A 232 34.71 5.54 -19.95
C ILE A 232 33.89 6.09 -21.12
N PRO A 233 34.35 5.93 -22.39
CA PRO A 233 33.64 6.45 -23.55
C PRO A 233 32.51 5.50 -23.97
N VAL A 234 31.39 5.54 -23.25
CA VAL A 234 30.19 4.72 -23.52
C VAL A 234 28.96 5.61 -23.61
N GLU A 235 28.10 5.35 -24.60
CA GLU A 235 26.79 6.00 -24.70
C GLU A 235 25.83 5.34 -23.70
N ILE A 236 25.32 6.10 -22.73
CA ILE A 236 24.35 5.59 -21.74
C ILE A 236 22.96 6.07 -22.15
N ILE A 237 22.03 5.15 -22.29
CA ILE A 237 20.64 5.44 -22.65
C ILE A 237 19.68 4.62 -21.79
N GLY A 238 18.52 5.16 -21.48
CA GLY A 238 17.42 4.40 -20.88
C GLY A 238 16.19 5.29 -20.75
N GLU A 239 16.37 6.41 -20.07
CA GLU A 239 15.37 7.46 -19.82
C GLU A 239 14.62 7.88 -21.10
N LYS A 240 15.32 7.96 -22.23
CA LYS A 240 14.74 8.31 -23.53
C LYS A 240 13.76 7.26 -24.07
N PHE A 241 13.94 5.99 -23.71
CA PHE A 241 13.24 4.84 -24.30
C PHE A 241 12.25 4.16 -23.36
N PHE A 242 12.33 4.44 -22.06
CA PHE A 242 11.47 3.83 -21.04
C PHE A 242 10.71 4.92 -20.26
N PRO A 243 9.44 4.67 -19.91
CA PRO A 243 8.65 5.64 -19.16
C PRO A 243 9.15 5.79 -17.73
N LYS A 244 9.08 7.01 -17.20
CA LYS A 244 9.44 7.36 -15.81
C LYS A 244 8.31 7.14 -14.80
N TYR A 245 7.24 6.49 -15.24
CA TYR A 245 6.01 6.27 -14.50
C TYR A 245 5.42 4.93 -14.92
N ASN A 246 4.53 4.42 -14.08
CA ASN A 246 3.88 3.12 -14.19
C ASN A 246 4.83 1.92 -14.05
N GLU A 247 4.26 0.73 -13.84
CA GLU A 247 5.01 -0.53 -13.87
C GLU A 247 5.40 -0.93 -15.30
N PHE A 248 6.54 -1.62 -15.43
CA PHE A 248 6.96 -2.16 -16.73
C PHE A 248 6.25 -3.49 -17.02
N SER A 249 6.25 -3.85 -18.31
CA SER A 249 5.83 -5.16 -18.80
C SER A 249 6.83 -5.67 -19.83
N THR A 250 6.86 -6.99 -20.06
CA THR A 250 7.68 -7.59 -21.13
C THR A 250 7.40 -6.95 -22.49
N GLY A 251 6.13 -6.67 -22.82
CA GLY A 251 5.76 -6.04 -24.08
C GLY A 251 6.29 -4.61 -24.24
N LEU A 252 6.26 -3.81 -23.17
CA LEU A 252 6.87 -2.48 -23.13
C LEU A 252 8.38 -2.58 -23.38
N VAL A 253 9.06 -3.45 -22.61
CA VAL A 253 10.52 -3.61 -22.70
C VAL A 253 10.95 -4.11 -24.07
N ALA A 254 10.26 -5.11 -24.62
CA ALA A 254 10.53 -5.64 -25.94
C ALA A 254 10.30 -4.59 -27.05
N THR A 255 9.22 -3.81 -26.97
CA THR A 255 8.97 -2.73 -27.94
C THR A 255 10.07 -1.67 -27.91
N SER A 256 10.54 -1.29 -26.73
CA SER A 256 11.64 -0.32 -26.59
C SER A 256 12.97 -0.88 -27.09
N LEU A 257 13.30 -2.13 -26.75
CA LEU A 257 14.51 -2.79 -27.24
C LEU A 257 14.48 -2.98 -28.77
N ALA A 258 13.35 -3.36 -29.35
CA ALA A 258 13.19 -3.48 -30.80
C ALA A 258 13.54 -2.16 -31.51
N LYS A 259 13.10 -1.02 -30.96
CA LYS A 259 13.46 0.31 -31.47
C LYS A 259 14.95 0.61 -31.33
N ILE A 260 15.55 0.30 -30.18
CA ILE A 260 16.98 0.58 -29.93
C ILE A 260 17.88 -0.24 -30.86
N PHE A 261 17.55 -1.50 -31.08
CA PHE A 261 18.32 -2.43 -31.92
C PHE A 261 17.89 -2.43 -33.39
N ASN A 262 16.96 -1.55 -33.80
CA ASN A 262 16.38 -1.52 -35.15
C ASN A 262 15.88 -2.91 -35.62
N LYS A 263 15.23 -3.65 -34.72
CA LYS A 263 14.62 -4.95 -34.99
C LYS A 263 13.13 -4.77 -35.23
N THR A 264 12.60 -5.57 -36.15
CA THR A 264 11.15 -5.73 -36.30
C THR A 264 10.68 -6.70 -35.21
N PRO A 265 9.66 -6.34 -34.40
CA PRO A 265 8.99 -7.28 -33.51
C PRO A 265 8.58 -8.56 -34.25
N SER A 266 8.59 -9.71 -33.58
CA SER A 266 8.10 -10.95 -34.19
C SER A 266 6.61 -10.82 -34.55
N GLU A 267 6.13 -11.64 -35.49
CA GLU A 267 4.71 -11.69 -35.84
C GLU A 267 3.85 -11.98 -34.62
N GLN A 268 4.28 -12.91 -33.77
CA GLN A 268 3.62 -13.26 -32.51
C GLN A 268 3.51 -12.06 -31.56
N MET A 269 4.59 -11.28 -31.41
CA MET A 269 4.61 -10.09 -30.57
C MET A 269 3.66 -9.02 -31.13
N THR A 270 3.68 -8.83 -32.45
CA THR A 270 2.81 -7.88 -33.14
C THR A 270 1.34 -8.26 -32.96
N MET A 271 0.99 -9.53 -33.17
CA MET A 271 -0.35 -10.05 -32.91
C MET A 271 -0.80 -9.84 -31.46
N ALA A 272 0.07 -10.07 -30.48
CA ALA A 272 -0.26 -9.87 -29.07
C ALA A 272 -0.50 -8.38 -28.74
N ILE A 273 0.31 -7.47 -29.31
CA ILE A 273 0.14 -6.03 -29.16
C ILE A 273 -1.17 -5.56 -29.81
N ASP A 274 -1.46 -6.00 -31.03
CA ASP A 274 -2.68 -5.67 -31.75
C ASP A 274 -3.91 -6.19 -31.04
N TYR A 275 -3.85 -7.42 -30.52
CA TYR A 275 -4.90 -8.00 -29.70
C TYR A 275 -5.13 -7.14 -28.46
N PHE A 276 -4.09 -6.82 -27.68
CA PHE A 276 -4.22 -5.95 -26.50
C PHE A 276 -4.84 -4.58 -26.86
N ASN A 277 -4.36 -3.94 -27.92
CA ASN A 277 -4.86 -2.64 -28.37
C ASN A 277 -6.33 -2.70 -28.82
N SER A 278 -6.75 -3.79 -29.48
CA SER A 278 -8.13 -3.97 -29.93
C SER A 278 -9.15 -4.04 -28.79
N TYR A 279 -8.74 -4.51 -27.60
CA TYR A 279 -9.61 -4.56 -26.41
C TYR A 279 -9.42 -3.39 -25.47
N LYS A 280 -8.33 -2.62 -25.58
CA LYS A 280 -7.97 -1.55 -24.64
C LYS A 280 -9.10 -0.55 -24.42
N GLU A 281 -9.84 -0.21 -25.47
CA GLU A 281 -10.96 0.75 -25.41
C GLU A 281 -12.29 0.12 -24.97
N ILE A 282 -12.41 -1.20 -25.04
CA ILE A 282 -13.66 -1.94 -24.75
C ILE A 282 -13.64 -2.52 -23.33
N ILE A 283 -12.47 -2.75 -22.74
CA ILE A 283 -12.33 -3.28 -21.39
C ILE A 283 -12.84 -2.24 -20.38
N PRO A 284 -13.86 -2.56 -19.57
CA PRO A 284 -14.35 -1.64 -18.56
C PRO A 284 -13.29 -1.40 -17.49
N SER A 285 -13.10 -0.13 -17.10
CA SER A 285 -12.21 0.24 -16.02
C SER A 285 -12.62 -0.42 -14.71
N ARG A 286 -11.69 -1.13 -14.08
CA ARG A 286 -11.91 -1.78 -12.78
C ARG A 286 -11.30 -0.94 -11.66
N PHE A 287 -12.05 0.04 -11.19
CA PHE A 287 -11.63 0.87 -10.06
C PHE A 287 -11.60 0.05 -8.75
N PRO A 288 -10.67 0.37 -7.82
CA PRO A 288 -10.72 -0.14 -6.46
C PRO A 288 -12.10 0.10 -5.83
N THR A 289 -12.63 -0.91 -5.14
CA THR A 289 -13.95 -0.82 -4.49
C THR A 289 -13.98 -1.58 -3.17
N PHE A 290 -14.94 -1.25 -2.32
CA PHE A 290 -15.09 -1.83 -1.00
C PHE A 290 -15.60 -3.28 -1.04
N CYS A 291 -15.14 -4.10 -0.10
CA CYS A 291 -15.61 -5.47 0.09
C CYS A 291 -17.11 -5.54 0.39
N THR A 292 -17.77 -6.67 0.16
CA THR A 292 -19.17 -6.84 0.56
C THR A 292 -19.31 -6.62 2.07
N GLY A 293 -20.26 -5.76 2.46
CA GLY A 293 -20.50 -5.41 3.87
C GLY A 293 -19.41 -4.58 4.55
N CYS A 294 -18.52 -3.92 3.80
CA CYS A 294 -17.54 -3.00 4.37
C CYS A 294 -18.20 -1.91 5.25
N PRO A 295 -17.78 -1.71 6.51
CA PRO A 295 -18.35 -0.66 7.38
C PRO A 295 -18.06 0.76 6.90
N GLU A 296 -16.93 0.96 6.23
CA GLU A 296 -16.52 2.23 5.62
C GLU A 296 -17.54 2.67 4.56
N ARG A 297 -18.02 1.74 3.74
CA ARG A 297 -19.07 2.00 2.75
C ARG A 297 -20.37 2.46 3.40
N ALA A 298 -20.77 1.84 4.52
CA ALA A 298 -21.99 2.23 5.24
C ALA A 298 -21.86 3.62 5.87
N THR A 299 -20.66 3.96 6.35
CA THR A 299 -20.33 5.30 6.86
C THR A 299 -20.38 6.35 5.76
N LEU A 300 -19.77 6.07 4.60
CA LEU A 300 -19.80 6.97 3.44
C LEU A 300 -21.21 7.19 2.91
N TYR A 301 -22.05 6.16 2.92
CA TYR A 301 -23.48 6.30 2.65
C TYR A 301 -24.13 7.33 3.58
N SER A 302 -23.86 7.25 4.89
CA SER A 302 -24.41 8.21 5.86
C SER A 302 -23.90 9.63 5.65
N ILE A 303 -22.63 9.80 5.29
CA ILE A 303 -22.04 11.09 4.93
C ILE A 303 -22.74 11.68 3.70
N LEU A 304 -22.92 10.89 2.63
CA LEU A 304 -23.62 11.34 1.41
C LEU A 304 -25.06 11.77 1.67
N LYS A 305 -25.76 11.13 2.63
CA LYS A 305 -27.11 11.53 3.01
C LYS A 305 -27.12 12.82 3.85
N ALA A 306 -26.25 12.90 4.85
CA ALA A 306 -26.17 14.05 5.75
C ALA A 306 -25.74 15.35 5.06
N THR A 307 -25.00 15.24 3.95
CA THR A 307 -24.46 16.37 3.19
C THR A 307 -25.25 16.69 1.92
N ASN A 308 -26.42 16.03 1.71
CA ASN A 308 -27.17 16.14 0.45
C ASN A 308 -26.30 15.94 -0.80
N GLN A 309 -25.58 14.81 -0.87
CA GLN A 309 -24.60 14.52 -1.92
C GLN A 309 -23.44 15.53 -1.97
N LEU A 310 -22.88 15.88 -0.80
CA LEU A 310 -21.71 16.76 -0.64
C LEU A 310 -21.95 18.22 -1.06
N GLU A 311 -23.19 18.66 -1.07
CA GLU A 311 -23.50 20.05 -1.40
C GLU A 311 -22.78 21.00 -0.43
N ASN A 312 -21.99 21.92 -0.98
CA ASN A 312 -21.18 22.88 -0.25
C ASN A 312 -20.29 22.25 0.87
N THR A 313 -19.81 21.02 0.65
CA THR A 313 -19.02 20.25 1.62
C THR A 313 -17.69 19.82 1.01
N ILE A 314 -16.59 20.04 1.73
CA ILE A 314 -15.25 19.57 1.38
C ILE A 314 -14.92 18.36 2.24
N ILE A 315 -14.45 17.28 1.61
CA ILE A 315 -13.98 16.08 2.30
C ILE A 315 -12.49 15.87 2.05
N SER A 316 -11.76 15.92 3.15
CA SER A 316 -10.33 15.64 3.20
C SER A 316 -10.06 14.29 3.84
N GLY A 317 -9.34 13.41 3.15
CA GLY A 317 -9.08 12.05 3.61
C GLY A 317 -7.60 11.73 3.76
N ASP A 318 -7.30 10.77 4.62
CA ASP A 318 -6.00 10.10 4.66
C ASP A 318 -5.98 8.79 3.86
N ILE A 319 -4.82 8.13 3.79
CA ILE A 319 -4.73 6.77 3.24
C ILE A 319 -5.45 5.74 4.13
N GLY A 320 -6.40 5.01 3.54
CA GLY A 320 -7.23 4.01 4.23
C GLY A 320 -8.36 3.50 3.32
N CYS A 321 -9.15 2.50 3.74
CA CYS A 321 -10.18 1.90 2.85
C CYS A 321 -11.15 2.93 2.27
N TYR A 322 -11.49 3.97 3.04
CA TYR A 322 -12.39 5.06 2.60
C TYR A 322 -11.82 5.90 1.44
N VAL A 323 -10.52 5.82 1.13
CA VAL A 323 -9.93 6.43 -0.08
C VAL A 323 -10.66 5.99 -1.35
N MET A 324 -11.10 4.74 -1.43
CA MET A 324 -11.79 4.24 -2.64
C MET A 324 -13.08 5.02 -2.95
N SER A 325 -13.57 5.83 -2.01
CA SER A 325 -14.77 6.64 -2.18
C SER A 325 -14.64 7.79 -3.18
N PHE A 326 -13.45 8.22 -3.59
CA PHE A 326 -13.34 9.25 -4.65
C PHE A 326 -13.74 8.69 -6.03
N PHE A 327 -13.72 7.37 -6.22
CA PHE A 327 -14.21 6.74 -7.45
C PHE A 327 -15.74 6.67 -7.48
N PRO A 328 -16.34 6.52 -8.69
CA PRO A 328 -17.75 6.17 -8.80
C PRO A 328 -18.08 4.86 -8.06
N PRO A 329 -19.28 4.73 -7.48
CA PRO A 329 -20.37 5.72 -7.50
C PRO A 329 -20.36 6.73 -6.34
N GLN A 330 -19.51 6.57 -5.32
CA GLN A 330 -19.54 7.42 -4.13
C GLN A 330 -19.06 8.85 -4.37
N LYS A 331 -17.95 9.03 -5.11
CA LYS A 331 -17.30 10.33 -5.38
C LYS A 331 -17.23 11.26 -4.16
N CYS A 332 -16.87 10.73 -2.99
CA CYS A 332 -16.96 11.43 -1.71
C CYS A 332 -15.76 12.28 -1.31
N SER A 333 -14.54 11.91 -1.72
CA SER A 333 -13.31 12.54 -1.21
C SER A 333 -12.72 13.52 -2.22
N ASP A 334 -12.40 14.73 -1.78
CA ASP A 334 -11.85 15.80 -2.64
C ASP A 334 -10.31 15.81 -2.64
N LEU A 335 -9.70 15.53 -1.48
CA LEU A 335 -8.24 15.52 -1.33
C LEU A 335 -7.75 14.37 -0.45
N ILE A 336 -6.63 13.79 -0.87
CA ILE A 336 -5.87 12.77 -0.14
C ILE A 336 -4.40 13.16 -0.25
N ILE A 337 -3.71 13.27 0.89
CA ILE A 337 -2.33 13.78 0.92
C ILE A 337 -1.36 12.71 1.40
N CYS A 338 -1.40 12.39 2.68
CA CYS A 338 -0.53 11.40 3.32
C CYS A 338 -1.22 10.87 4.59
N MET A 339 -0.50 10.16 5.46
CA MET A 339 -1.04 9.78 6.76
C MET A 339 -1.16 11.04 7.66
N SER A 340 -2.40 11.42 7.97
CA SER A 340 -2.80 12.60 8.75
C SER A 340 -2.67 13.95 8.05
N GLY A 341 -2.34 13.95 6.76
CA GLY A 341 -2.38 15.16 5.94
C GLY A 341 -3.81 15.66 5.70
N GLY A 342 -4.79 14.76 5.74
CA GLY A 342 -6.20 15.08 5.53
C GLY A 342 -6.76 16.00 6.61
N ILE A 343 -6.54 15.67 7.88
CA ILE A 343 -6.95 16.53 9.00
C ILE A 343 -6.20 17.87 9.00
N SER A 344 -4.89 17.89 8.72
CA SER A 344 -4.13 19.14 8.63
C SER A 344 -4.63 20.06 7.51
N ALA A 345 -4.97 19.50 6.34
CA ALA A 345 -5.57 20.27 5.26
C ALA A 345 -6.97 20.77 5.63
N ALA A 346 -7.78 19.95 6.31
CA ALA A 346 -9.10 20.34 6.78
C ALA A 346 -9.06 21.52 7.76
N ILE A 347 -8.10 21.54 8.69
CA ILE A 347 -7.86 22.68 9.58
C ILE A 347 -7.65 23.96 8.76
N GLY A 348 -6.72 23.93 7.79
CA GLY A 348 -6.43 25.09 6.94
C GLY A 348 -7.62 25.53 6.09
N LEU A 349 -8.37 24.58 5.52
CA LEU A 349 -9.56 24.85 4.71
C LEU A 349 -10.67 25.48 5.56
N SER A 350 -10.91 24.98 6.77
CA SER A 350 -11.94 25.52 7.68
C SER A 350 -11.70 26.98 8.09
N ALA A 351 -10.44 27.43 8.04
CA ALA A 351 -10.08 28.82 8.31
C ALA A 351 -10.18 29.75 7.09
N LYS A 352 -10.44 29.21 5.90
CA LYS A 352 -10.37 29.94 4.62
C LYS A 352 -11.60 29.77 3.73
N THR A 353 -12.54 28.91 4.11
CA THR A 353 -13.80 28.73 3.37
C THR A 353 -14.98 28.74 4.33
N ASP A 354 -16.15 29.12 3.81
CA ASP A 354 -17.43 29.02 4.53
C ASP A 354 -18.13 27.66 4.28
N GLN A 355 -17.42 26.72 3.63
CA GLN A 355 -17.93 25.39 3.33
C GLN A 355 -17.90 24.50 4.57
N LYS A 356 -18.75 23.47 4.59
CA LYS A 356 -18.65 22.41 5.59
C LYS A 356 -17.38 21.61 5.34
N VAL A 357 -16.57 21.35 6.35
CA VAL A 357 -15.31 20.59 6.18
C VAL A 357 -15.35 19.30 7.01
N ILE A 358 -15.15 18.16 6.34
CA ILE A 358 -15.07 16.83 6.96
C ILE A 358 -13.67 16.26 6.74
N ALA A 359 -13.04 15.74 7.80
CA ALA A 359 -11.79 15.00 7.74
C ALA A 359 -12.04 13.51 8.00
N LEU A 360 -11.43 12.63 7.20
CA LEU A 360 -11.56 11.17 7.31
C LEU A 360 -10.22 10.52 7.69
N ILE A 361 -10.19 9.81 8.81
CA ILE A 361 -8.99 9.12 9.30
C ILE A 361 -9.32 7.70 9.78
N GLY A 362 -8.47 6.72 9.47
CA GLY A 362 -8.57 5.37 10.04
C GLY A 362 -7.85 5.27 11.39
N ASP A 363 -8.26 4.33 12.25
CA ASP A 363 -7.62 4.02 13.52
C ASP A 363 -6.09 3.84 13.44
N SER A 364 -5.60 3.09 12.47
CA SER A 364 -4.16 2.87 12.29
C SER A 364 -3.41 4.19 12.01
N THR A 365 -3.95 5.01 11.10
CA THR A 365 -3.41 6.34 10.80
C THR A 365 -3.49 7.26 12.01
N PHE A 366 -4.58 7.19 12.77
CA PHE A 366 -4.79 7.95 13.99
C PHE A 366 -3.65 7.74 14.99
N PHE A 367 -3.27 6.48 15.27
CA PHE A 367 -2.17 6.16 16.18
C PHE A 367 -0.79 6.49 15.61
N HIS A 368 -0.61 6.44 14.29
CA HIS A 368 0.68 6.73 13.67
C HIS A 368 1.01 8.23 13.65
N THR A 369 0.11 9.05 13.12
CA THR A 369 0.38 10.49 12.91
C THR A 369 -0.84 11.38 13.18
N GLY A 370 -1.98 10.83 13.59
CA GLY A 370 -3.23 11.59 13.70
C GLY A 370 -3.47 12.27 15.04
N MET A 371 -2.81 11.82 16.11
CA MET A 371 -2.91 12.46 17.42
C MET A 371 -2.35 13.90 17.45
N PRO A 372 -1.19 14.22 16.82
CA PRO A 372 -0.72 15.60 16.75
C PRO A 372 -1.70 16.58 16.06
N PRO A 373 -2.21 16.34 14.84
CA PRO A 373 -3.17 17.25 14.23
C PRO A 373 -4.54 17.24 14.92
N LEU A 374 -4.91 16.16 15.63
CA LEU A 374 -6.08 16.21 16.53
C LEU A 374 -5.90 17.27 17.62
N ALA A 375 -4.72 17.32 18.26
CA ALA A 375 -4.42 18.32 19.27
C ALA A 375 -4.39 19.74 18.70
N GLU A 376 -3.85 19.92 17.48
CA GLU A 376 -3.90 21.22 16.78
C GLU A 376 -5.33 21.66 16.48
N ALA A 377 -6.17 20.76 15.96
CA ALA A 377 -7.55 21.07 15.64
C ALA A 377 -8.36 21.51 16.87
N VAL A 378 -8.15 20.84 18.02
CA VAL A 378 -8.73 21.23 19.32
C VAL A 378 -8.17 22.57 19.78
N GLY A 379 -6.86 22.77 19.72
CA GLY A 379 -6.20 24.01 20.16
C GLY A 379 -6.66 25.25 19.38
N TYR A 380 -6.97 25.09 18.10
CA TYR A 380 -7.50 26.17 17.25
C TYR A 380 -9.02 26.27 17.22
N ASP A 381 -9.75 25.35 17.87
CA ASP A 381 -11.20 25.14 17.72
C ASP A 381 -11.65 25.15 16.24
N SER A 382 -10.89 24.42 15.41
CA SER A 382 -11.08 24.41 13.96
C SER A 382 -12.47 23.88 13.61
N ASN A 383 -13.21 24.58 12.73
CA ASN A 383 -14.57 24.20 12.35
C ASN A 383 -14.60 22.98 11.40
N VAL A 384 -14.18 21.83 11.92
CA VAL A 384 -13.98 20.58 11.19
C VAL A 384 -14.73 19.46 11.89
N LEU A 385 -15.39 18.60 11.11
CA LEU A 385 -15.88 17.31 11.58
C LEU A 385 -14.85 16.22 11.25
N LEU A 386 -14.18 15.68 12.25
CA LEU A 386 -13.32 14.51 12.11
C LEU A 386 -14.13 13.22 12.27
N ILE A 387 -14.10 12.35 11.27
CA ILE A 387 -14.68 11.00 11.33
C ILE A 387 -13.53 9.99 11.43
N ILE A 388 -13.47 9.29 12.57
CA ILE A 388 -12.48 8.25 12.83
C ILE A 388 -13.10 6.89 12.54
N PHE A 389 -12.56 6.17 11.56
CA PHE A 389 -12.97 4.81 11.22
C PHE A 389 -12.23 3.80 12.11
N GLU A 390 -12.94 3.25 13.09
CA GLU A 390 -12.39 2.29 14.05
C GLU A 390 -12.82 0.87 13.63
N ASN A 391 -11.98 0.20 12.85
CA ASN A 391 -12.25 -1.14 12.33
C ASN A 391 -11.32 -2.22 12.90
N SER A 392 -10.36 -1.82 13.73
CA SER A 392 -9.35 -2.64 14.41
C SER A 392 -8.38 -3.38 13.48
N TRP A 393 -8.19 -2.92 12.24
CA TRP A 393 -7.32 -3.56 11.26
C TRP A 393 -6.67 -2.54 10.32
N THR A 394 -5.39 -2.73 10.01
CA THR A 394 -4.78 -2.10 8.84
C THR A 394 -5.23 -2.83 7.56
N ALA A 395 -6.53 -2.73 7.24
CA ALA A 395 -7.26 -3.63 6.35
C ALA A 395 -6.71 -3.66 4.92
N MET A 396 -6.43 -2.50 4.31
CA MET A 396 -5.89 -2.39 2.95
C MET A 396 -4.55 -3.11 2.74
N THR A 397 -3.77 -3.29 3.81
CA THR A 397 -2.42 -3.88 3.75
C THR A 397 -2.41 -5.39 3.99
N GLY A 398 -3.57 -6.04 3.87
CA GLY A 398 -3.73 -7.48 4.12
C GLY A 398 -4.21 -7.80 5.53
N HIS A 399 -4.88 -6.85 6.22
CA HIS A 399 -5.40 -7.01 7.58
C HIS A 399 -4.29 -7.31 8.61
N GLN A 400 -3.28 -6.45 8.66
CA GLN A 400 -2.27 -6.50 9.72
C GLN A 400 -2.91 -6.11 11.06
N ASN A 401 -2.41 -6.68 12.15
CA ASN A 401 -2.86 -6.30 13.49
C ASN A 401 -2.51 -4.83 13.75
N ASP A 402 -3.53 -4.02 13.99
CA ASP A 402 -3.35 -2.61 14.32
C ASP A 402 -2.93 -2.42 15.79
N VAL A 403 -2.27 -1.29 16.08
CA VAL A 403 -1.88 -0.88 17.45
C VAL A 403 -3.09 -0.88 18.38
N LEU A 404 -4.26 -0.44 17.88
CA LEU A 404 -5.49 -0.40 18.64
C LEU A 404 -5.85 -1.75 19.27
N ARG A 405 -5.67 -2.87 18.56
CA ARG A 405 -5.99 -4.21 19.11
C ARG A 405 -5.18 -4.53 20.37
N TYR A 406 -3.92 -4.12 20.42
CA TYR A 406 -3.08 -4.33 21.60
C TYR A 406 -3.49 -3.42 22.76
N LEU A 407 -3.95 -2.20 22.44
CA LEU A 407 -4.39 -1.20 23.40
C LEU A 407 -5.77 -1.51 23.99
N LEU A 408 -6.72 -2.00 23.18
CA LEU A 408 -8.05 -2.44 23.64
C LEU A 408 -7.94 -3.51 24.74
N ASN A 409 -7.00 -4.44 24.61
CA ASN A 409 -6.73 -5.46 25.65
C ASN A 409 -6.20 -4.88 26.97
N LYS A 410 -5.71 -3.63 26.94
CA LYS A 410 -5.25 -2.89 28.12
C LYS A 410 -6.28 -1.85 28.60
N GLY A 411 -7.48 -1.84 28.01
CA GLY A 411 -8.56 -0.93 28.37
C GLY A 411 -8.44 0.47 27.77
N PHE A 412 -7.61 0.68 26.75
CA PHE A 412 -7.49 1.97 26.07
C PHE A 412 -8.39 2.03 24.83
N SER A 413 -9.08 3.16 24.66
CA SER A 413 -9.91 3.46 23.48
C SER A 413 -9.53 4.79 22.83
N ILE A 414 -9.86 4.95 21.54
CA ILE A 414 -9.75 6.25 20.84
C ILE A 414 -10.63 7.30 21.53
N GLU A 415 -11.79 6.90 22.05
CA GLU A 415 -12.71 7.78 22.77
C GLU A 415 -12.06 8.44 23.99
N GLU A 416 -11.32 7.68 24.80
CA GLU A 416 -10.60 8.21 25.95
C GLU A 416 -9.47 9.16 25.54
N ILE A 417 -8.78 8.87 24.44
CA ILE A 417 -7.74 9.75 23.90
C ILE A 417 -8.35 11.08 23.46
N CYS A 418 -9.45 11.06 22.71
CA CYS A 418 -10.16 12.26 22.30
C CYS A 418 -10.62 13.09 23.51
N LYS A 419 -11.16 12.44 24.56
CA LYS A 419 -11.55 13.12 25.81
C LYS A 419 -10.34 13.74 26.51
N ALA A 420 -9.22 13.02 26.59
CA ALA A 420 -8.01 13.49 27.26
C ALA A 420 -7.36 14.69 26.55
N ILE A 421 -7.43 14.74 25.21
CA ILE A 421 -6.96 15.88 24.42
C ILE A 421 -7.90 17.09 24.54
N GLY A 422 -9.15 16.88 24.97
CA GLY A 422 -10.12 17.96 25.21
C GLY A 422 -11.07 18.22 24.05
N VAL A 423 -11.40 17.19 23.25
CA VAL A 423 -12.39 17.31 22.18
C VAL A 423 -13.74 17.77 22.74
N PRO A 424 -14.31 18.91 22.29
CA PRO A 424 -15.49 19.51 22.91
C PRO A 424 -16.79 18.80 22.54
N TRP A 425 -16.85 18.22 21.34
CA TRP A 425 -17.99 17.47 20.84
C TRP A 425 -17.55 16.10 20.34
N LEU A 426 -18.03 15.04 20.99
CA LEU A 426 -17.62 13.66 20.72
C LEU A 426 -18.82 12.72 20.70
N ARG A 427 -18.92 11.90 19.66
CA ARG A 427 -19.89 10.80 19.54
C ARG A 427 -19.22 9.51 19.13
N VAL A 428 -19.80 8.39 19.54
CA VAL A 428 -19.42 7.04 19.13
C VAL A 428 -20.64 6.37 18.49
N GLU A 429 -20.49 5.93 17.24
CA GLU A 429 -21.58 5.42 16.41
C GLU A 429 -21.23 4.10 15.73
N ASP A 430 -22.24 3.30 15.37
CA ASP A 430 -22.07 2.07 14.58
C ASP A 430 -22.38 2.35 13.10
N SER A 431 -21.43 2.10 12.22
CA SER A 431 -21.60 2.20 10.76
C SER A 431 -22.78 1.39 10.22
N TYR A 432 -23.15 0.27 10.86
CA TYR A 432 -24.28 -0.56 10.45
C TYR A 432 -25.63 -0.03 10.97
N ASN A 433 -25.65 1.14 11.61
CA ASN A 433 -26.85 1.92 11.90
C ASN A 433 -26.85 3.24 11.11
N PRO A 434 -27.02 3.19 9.78
CA PRO A 434 -26.83 4.35 8.91
C PRO A 434 -27.79 5.51 9.23
N LYS A 435 -29.00 5.23 9.72
CA LYS A 435 -29.97 6.27 10.10
C LYS A 435 -29.48 7.11 11.28
N LYS A 436 -28.97 6.45 12.34
CA LYS A 436 -28.44 7.13 13.53
C LYS A 436 -27.15 7.89 13.20
N LEU A 437 -26.28 7.26 12.41
CA LEU A 437 -25.04 7.88 11.97
C LEU A 437 -25.28 9.12 11.09
N THR A 438 -26.21 9.06 10.13
CA THR A 438 -26.59 10.22 9.31
C THR A 438 -27.04 11.39 10.19
N ARG A 439 -27.94 11.15 11.14
CA ARG A 439 -28.39 12.19 12.08
C ARG A 439 -27.24 12.77 12.92
N SER A 440 -26.32 11.92 13.37
CA SER A 440 -25.16 12.39 14.15
C SER A 440 -24.23 13.27 13.33
N ILE A 441 -24.07 12.96 12.04
CA ILE A 441 -23.30 13.79 11.10
C ILE A 441 -24.02 15.12 10.83
N GLU A 442 -25.34 15.11 10.63
CA GLU A 442 -26.15 16.32 10.46
C GLU A 442 -26.00 17.26 11.69
N GLU A 443 -26.21 16.73 12.90
CA GLU A 443 -26.06 17.46 14.16
C GLU A 443 -24.63 18.03 14.32
N ALA A 444 -23.60 17.29 13.92
CA ALA A 444 -22.22 17.74 13.97
C ALA A 444 -21.90 18.86 12.98
N LEU A 445 -22.47 18.79 11.76
CA LEU A 445 -22.28 19.78 10.71
C LEU A 445 -23.05 21.08 10.98
N GLU A 446 -24.14 21.01 11.75
CA GLU A 446 -24.87 22.17 12.27
C GLU A 446 -24.18 22.79 13.49
N SER A 447 -23.32 22.03 14.17
CA SER A 447 -22.53 22.51 15.30
C SER A 447 -21.25 23.21 14.83
N GLY A 448 -20.92 24.37 15.42
CA GLY A 448 -19.64 25.05 15.21
C GLY A 448 -18.46 24.36 15.95
N GLY A 449 -17.24 24.84 15.70
CA GLY A 449 -16.02 24.37 16.38
C GLY A 449 -15.54 22.99 15.92
N PHE A 450 -14.65 22.37 16.69
CA PHE A 450 -14.11 21.06 16.35
C PHE A 450 -14.97 19.89 16.85
N LYS A 451 -15.34 18.96 15.96
CA LYS A 451 -16.20 17.80 16.27
C LYS A 451 -15.52 16.49 15.91
N VAL A 452 -15.77 15.45 16.70
CA VAL A 452 -15.32 14.08 16.39
C VAL A 452 -16.47 13.08 16.43
N ILE A 453 -16.59 12.24 15.41
CA ILE A 453 -17.39 11.01 15.41
C ILE A 453 -16.45 9.82 15.27
N ILE A 454 -16.43 8.94 16.26
CA ILE A 454 -15.77 7.64 16.17
C ILE A 454 -16.78 6.62 15.65
N VAL A 455 -16.54 6.07 14.48
CA VAL A 455 -17.41 5.06 13.88
C VAL A 455 -16.81 3.68 14.11
N LYS A 456 -17.40 2.93 15.06
CA LYS A 456 -16.91 1.62 15.50
C LYS A 456 -17.59 0.49 14.74
N LYS A 457 -16.82 -0.22 13.91
CA LYS A 457 -17.25 -1.51 13.36
C LYS A 457 -16.08 -2.28 12.78
N GLU A 458 -15.91 -3.54 13.21
CA GLU A 458 -14.83 -4.38 12.72
C GLU A 458 -14.88 -4.53 11.19
N CYS A 459 -13.70 -4.59 10.56
CA CYS A 459 -13.55 -4.94 9.15
C CYS A 459 -14.44 -6.14 8.77
N GLY A 460 -15.37 -5.92 7.84
CA GLY A 460 -16.43 -6.88 7.52
C GLY A 460 -15.90 -8.26 7.08
N LEU A 461 -14.75 -8.33 6.41
CA LEU A 461 -14.13 -9.60 6.02
C LEU A 461 -13.61 -10.39 7.23
N GLN A 462 -12.99 -9.72 8.21
CA GLN A 462 -12.44 -10.37 9.39
C GLN A 462 -13.55 -10.78 10.35
N ALA A 463 -14.54 -9.91 10.55
CA ALA A 463 -15.73 -10.23 11.32
C ALA A 463 -16.50 -11.41 10.71
N HIS A 464 -16.60 -11.48 9.37
CA HIS A 464 -17.22 -12.61 8.68
C HIS A 464 -16.41 -13.91 8.82
N ARG A 465 -15.08 -13.88 8.67
CA ARG A 465 -14.22 -15.06 8.87
C ARG A 465 -14.37 -15.64 10.28
N TRP A 466 -14.31 -14.78 11.29
CA TRP A 466 -14.51 -15.17 12.68
C TRP A 466 -15.91 -15.78 12.87
N ARG A 467 -16.96 -15.12 12.35
CA ARG A 467 -18.33 -15.62 12.42
C ARG A 467 -18.46 -17.02 11.80
N MET A 468 -17.90 -17.24 10.62
CA MET A 468 -17.93 -18.55 9.95
C MET A 468 -17.18 -19.64 10.72
N GLU A 469 -16.10 -19.29 11.42
CA GLU A 469 -15.40 -20.22 12.31
C GLU A 469 -16.27 -20.64 13.50
N GLN A 470 -16.96 -19.69 14.13
CA GLN A 470 -17.90 -19.99 15.23
C GLN A 470 -19.06 -20.89 14.76
N ILE A 471 -19.63 -20.60 13.59
CA ILE A 471 -20.69 -21.41 12.98
C ILE A 471 -20.21 -22.85 12.77
N ARG A 472 -19.03 -23.03 12.15
CA ARG A 472 -18.44 -24.36 11.92
C ARG A 472 -18.15 -25.10 13.23
N SER A 473 -17.77 -24.39 14.30
CA SER A 473 -17.57 -24.99 15.62
C SER A 473 -18.88 -25.54 16.18
N LEU A 474 -19.94 -24.74 16.17
CA LEU A 474 -21.27 -25.14 16.65
C LEU A 474 -21.84 -26.30 15.83
N GLU A 475 -21.65 -26.30 14.51
CA GLU A 475 -22.07 -27.38 13.63
C GLU A 475 -21.34 -28.71 13.94
N ARG A 476 -20.04 -28.66 14.26
CA ARG A 476 -19.27 -29.84 14.71
C ARG A 476 -19.77 -30.39 16.04
N GLU A 477 -20.30 -29.52 16.90
CA GLU A 477 -20.97 -29.91 18.16
C GLU A 477 -22.41 -30.41 17.94
N GLY A 478 -22.88 -30.50 16.69
CA GLY A 478 -24.24 -30.93 16.35
C GLY A 478 -25.32 -29.88 16.66
N LYS A 479 -24.93 -28.65 17.00
CA LYS A 479 -25.86 -27.54 17.26
C LYS A 479 -26.32 -26.94 15.93
N LYS A 480 -27.62 -26.64 15.84
CA LYS A 480 -28.14 -25.84 14.73
C LYS A 480 -27.79 -24.37 14.97
N VAL A 481 -27.39 -23.69 13.91
CA VAL A 481 -27.15 -22.24 13.93
C VAL A 481 -28.35 -21.53 13.32
N GLN A 482 -28.71 -20.39 13.91
CA GLN A 482 -29.68 -19.49 13.32
C GLN A 482 -29.03 -18.76 12.14
N ASP A 483 -29.61 -18.90 10.96
CA ASP A 483 -29.09 -18.22 9.77
C ASP A 483 -30.02 -17.10 9.32
N VAL A 484 -29.42 -16.03 8.80
CA VAL A 484 -30.16 -14.87 8.28
C VAL A 484 -29.90 -14.79 6.79
N SER A 485 -30.96 -14.72 5.99
CA SER A 485 -30.88 -14.43 4.56
C SER A 485 -31.63 -13.14 4.24
N TYR A 486 -31.08 -12.39 3.29
CA TYR A 486 -31.69 -11.19 2.74
C TYR A 486 -32.00 -11.44 1.28
N TYR A 487 -33.22 -11.14 0.86
CA TYR A 487 -33.66 -11.26 -0.53
C TYR A 487 -34.46 -10.03 -0.94
N ILE A 488 -34.56 -9.78 -2.24
CA ILE A 488 -35.29 -8.64 -2.80
C ILE A 488 -36.60 -9.15 -3.37
N GLY A 489 -37.72 -8.50 -3.00
CA GLY A 489 -39.04 -8.78 -3.55
C GLY A 489 -39.88 -7.51 -3.61
N GLY A 490 -40.57 -7.29 -4.74
CA GLY A 490 -41.39 -6.08 -4.96
C GLY A 490 -40.56 -4.80 -5.12
N CYS A 491 -39.35 -4.89 -5.69
CA CYS A 491 -38.47 -3.74 -5.87
C CYS A 491 -39.03 -2.76 -6.90
N GLN A 492 -39.00 -1.47 -6.58
CA GLN A 492 -39.39 -0.37 -7.48
C GLN A 492 -38.18 0.25 -8.20
N MET A 493 -37.03 -0.44 -8.22
CA MET A 493 -35.82 0.01 -8.90
C MET A 493 -35.36 1.43 -8.53
N CYS A 494 -35.47 1.84 -7.24
CA CYS A 494 -34.95 3.14 -6.77
C CYS A 494 -33.41 3.22 -6.75
N TYR A 495 -32.72 2.07 -6.91
CA TYR A 495 -31.27 1.92 -6.93
C TYR A 495 -30.51 2.41 -5.68
N GLU A 496 -31.17 2.75 -4.58
CA GLU A 496 -30.52 3.19 -3.34
C GLU A 496 -29.42 2.22 -2.86
N CYS A 497 -29.71 0.92 -2.87
CA CYS A 497 -28.78 -0.13 -2.44
C CYS A 497 -27.65 -0.43 -3.44
N ALA A 498 -27.86 -0.16 -4.74
CA ALA A 498 -26.96 -0.53 -5.83
C ALA A 498 -26.14 0.64 -6.37
N ARG A 499 -26.65 1.87 -6.29
CA ARG A 499 -25.98 3.11 -6.72
C ARG A 499 -25.39 3.89 -5.55
N VAL A 500 -26.16 4.15 -4.48
CA VAL A 500 -25.68 4.98 -3.36
C VAL A 500 -24.84 4.15 -2.39
N LEU A 501 -25.42 3.09 -1.81
CA LEU A 501 -24.65 2.15 -1.00
C LEU A 501 -23.64 1.37 -1.87
N SER A 502 -24.07 0.95 -3.06
CA SER A 502 -23.25 0.20 -4.03
C SER A 502 -22.65 -1.10 -3.44
N CYS A 503 -23.53 -1.97 -2.94
CA CYS A 503 -23.10 -3.28 -2.44
C CYS A 503 -22.73 -4.24 -3.59
N PRO A 504 -21.53 -4.86 -3.64
CA PRO A 504 -21.10 -5.78 -4.70
C PRO A 504 -21.84 -7.11 -4.73
N ALA A 505 -22.60 -7.41 -3.67
CA ALA A 505 -23.49 -8.56 -3.63
C ALA A 505 -24.89 -8.23 -4.19
N ILE A 506 -25.14 -7.00 -4.63
CA ILE A 506 -26.41 -6.59 -5.23
C ILE A 506 -26.18 -6.28 -6.70
N SER A 507 -26.87 -7.00 -7.58
CA SER A 507 -26.77 -6.82 -9.03
C SER A 507 -28.15 -6.75 -9.67
N ARG A 508 -28.21 -6.07 -10.80
CA ARG A 508 -29.36 -6.12 -11.71
C ARG A 508 -29.21 -7.37 -12.57
N VAL A 509 -30.28 -8.14 -12.67
CA VAL A 509 -30.35 -9.34 -13.50
C VAL A 509 -31.60 -9.27 -14.36
N GLU A 510 -31.56 -9.94 -15.50
CA GLU A 510 -32.70 -10.12 -16.39
C GLU A 510 -33.17 -11.56 -16.28
N THR A 511 -34.44 -11.77 -15.94
CA THR A 511 -35.08 -13.08 -15.85
C THR A 511 -36.39 -13.02 -16.62
N ASP A 512 -36.54 -13.89 -17.63
CA ASP A 512 -37.72 -13.94 -18.51
C ASP A 512 -38.10 -12.58 -19.15
N GLY A 513 -37.09 -11.77 -19.49
CA GLY A 513 -37.28 -10.42 -20.07
C GLY A 513 -37.69 -9.35 -19.05
N VAL A 514 -37.73 -9.68 -17.76
CA VAL A 514 -37.99 -8.75 -16.67
C VAL A 514 -36.70 -8.45 -15.93
N GLU A 515 -36.45 -7.17 -15.73
CA GLU A 515 -35.28 -6.71 -15.00
C GLU A 515 -35.57 -6.56 -13.52
N GLU A 516 -34.79 -7.26 -12.69
CA GLU A 516 -34.93 -7.23 -11.25
C GLU A 516 -33.59 -7.07 -10.54
N MET A 517 -33.64 -6.62 -9.28
CA MET A 517 -32.46 -6.59 -8.42
C MET A 517 -32.40 -7.89 -7.62
N GLN A 518 -31.25 -8.53 -7.58
CA GLN A 518 -31.00 -9.72 -6.78
C GLN A 518 -29.82 -9.52 -5.81
N ILE A 519 -29.85 -10.29 -4.72
CA ILE A 519 -28.74 -10.40 -3.77
C ILE A 519 -28.04 -11.75 -4.01
N ASP A 520 -26.78 -11.69 -4.45
CA ASP A 520 -25.88 -12.84 -4.52
C ASP A 520 -25.63 -13.35 -3.09
N GLN A 521 -26.21 -14.52 -2.77
CA GLN A 521 -26.15 -15.10 -1.44
C GLN A 521 -24.74 -15.61 -1.08
N ASP A 522 -23.94 -16.01 -2.08
CA ASP A 522 -22.59 -16.52 -1.86
C ASP A 522 -21.62 -15.38 -1.52
N ARG A 523 -21.85 -14.19 -2.07
CA ARG A 523 -21.07 -12.98 -1.74
C ARG A 523 -21.56 -12.26 -0.50
N CYS A 524 -22.84 -12.39 -0.14
CA CYS A 524 -23.46 -11.63 0.93
C CYS A 524 -22.95 -12.05 2.31
N ILE A 525 -22.29 -11.13 3.04
CA ILE A 525 -21.85 -11.43 4.41
C ILE A 525 -22.98 -11.31 5.46
N LYS A 526 -24.18 -10.88 5.06
CA LYS A 526 -25.37 -10.73 5.93
C LYS A 526 -25.28 -9.58 6.95
N CYS A 527 -24.66 -8.46 6.57
CA CYS A 527 -24.52 -7.28 7.44
C CYS A 527 -25.84 -6.50 7.68
N GLY A 528 -26.85 -6.66 6.82
CA GLY A 528 -28.17 -6.03 6.98
C GLY A 528 -28.23 -4.52 6.71
N VAL A 529 -27.15 -3.88 6.28
CA VAL A 529 -27.15 -2.43 5.97
C VAL A 529 -28.14 -2.10 4.86
N CYS A 530 -28.12 -2.85 3.76
CA CYS A 530 -29.04 -2.65 2.63
C CYS A 530 -30.51 -2.78 3.03
N TYR A 531 -30.83 -3.71 3.95
CA TYR A 531 -32.15 -3.88 4.53
C TYR A 531 -32.61 -2.63 5.30
N LYS A 532 -31.73 -2.05 6.12
CA LYS A 532 -32.05 -0.88 6.96
C LYS A 532 -32.28 0.40 6.15
N ILE A 533 -31.68 0.51 4.97
CA ILE A 533 -31.77 1.72 4.12
C ILE A 533 -32.79 1.61 2.98
N CYS A 534 -33.38 0.43 2.76
CA CYS A 534 -34.31 0.24 1.64
C CYS A 534 -35.58 1.09 1.84
N PRO A 535 -35.80 2.14 1.01
CA PRO A 535 -36.90 3.09 1.26
C PRO A 535 -38.27 2.42 1.10
N ASN A 536 -38.37 1.45 0.19
CA ASN A 536 -39.63 0.80 -0.16
C ASN A 536 -39.80 -0.55 0.56
N GLY A 537 -38.88 -0.90 1.48
CA GLY A 537 -38.88 -2.17 2.20
C GLY A 537 -38.72 -3.42 1.34
N ALA A 538 -38.36 -3.28 0.06
CA ALA A 538 -38.26 -4.41 -0.89
C ALA A 538 -37.20 -5.45 -0.50
N ILE A 539 -36.19 -5.08 0.30
CA ILE A 539 -35.27 -6.06 0.90
C ILE A 539 -35.95 -6.66 2.12
N ARG A 540 -36.15 -7.98 2.10
CA ARG A 540 -36.78 -8.76 3.17
C ARG A 540 -35.73 -9.57 3.91
N LYS A 541 -35.98 -9.82 5.21
CA LYS A 541 -35.13 -10.62 6.09
C LYS A 541 -35.86 -11.92 6.42
N SER A 542 -35.27 -13.06 6.08
CA SER A 542 -35.71 -14.37 6.55
C SER A 542 -34.71 -14.92 7.55
N ILE A 543 -35.21 -15.60 8.56
CA ILE A 543 -34.40 -16.23 9.60
C ILE A 543 -34.70 -17.73 9.60
N ILE A 544 -33.67 -18.55 9.48
CA ILE A 544 -33.72 -20.00 9.47
C ILE A 544 -33.36 -20.51 10.87
N ASN A 545 -33.99 -21.60 11.32
CA ASN A 545 -33.80 -22.19 12.65
C ASN A 545 -34.17 -21.25 13.82
N VAL A 546 -35.15 -20.36 13.64
CA VAL A 546 -35.52 -19.32 14.62
C VAL A 546 -35.63 -19.81 16.07
N LEU A 547 -36.29 -20.96 16.30
CA LEU A 547 -36.58 -21.46 17.64
C LEU A 547 -35.54 -22.44 18.20
N LYS A 548 -34.67 -22.99 17.34
CA LYS A 548 -33.77 -24.10 17.68
C LYS A 548 -32.30 -23.81 17.37
N GLY A 549 -32.03 -22.66 16.77
CA GLY A 549 -30.72 -22.24 16.31
C GLY A 549 -30.03 -21.36 17.33
N VAL A 550 -28.72 -21.55 17.51
CA VAL A 550 -27.86 -20.62 18.24
C VAL A 550 -27.60 -19.41 17.36
N GLU A 551 -27.88 -18.21 17.85
CA GLU A 551 -27.52 -16.97 17.15
C GLU A 551 -26.01 -16.74 17.24
N VAL A 552 -25.39 -16.44 16.09
CA VAL A 552 -23.98 -16.07 16.00
C VAL A 552 -23.90 -14.66 15.42
N PRO A 553 -23.85 -13.62 16.27
CA PRO A 553 -23.75 -12.24 15.82
C PRO A 553 -22.38 -11.99 15.17
N PHE A 554 -22.22 -10.84 14.54
CA PHE A 554 -20.88 -10.34 14.25
C PHE A 554 -20.19 -9.96 15.56
N ARG A 555 -18.87 -10.14 15.62
CA ARG A 555 -18.08 -9.68 16.76
C ARG A 555 -18.25 -8.16 16.92
N GLU A 556 -18.58 -7.74 18.13
CA GLU A 556 -18.59 -6.33 18.51
C GLU A 556 -17.17 -5.88 18.89
N LEU A 557 -16.87 -4.59 18.67
CA LEU A 557 -15.60 -3.96 19.01
C LEU A 557 -15.68 -3.22 20.34
#